data_AF-A0A352AL76-F1
#
_entry.id   AF-A0A352AL76-F1
#
_cell.length_a   1.000
_cell.length_b   1.000
_cell.length_c   1.000
_cell.angle_alpha   90.00
_cell.angle_beta   90.00
_cell.angle_gamma   90.00
#
_symmetry.space_group_name_H-M   'P 1'
#
loop_
_entity.id
_entity.type
_entity.pdbx_description
1 polymer ?
#
loop_
_entity_poly.entity_id
_entity_poly.type
_entity_poly.pdbx_seq_one_letter_code
_entity_poly.pdbx_strand_id
1 'polypeptide(L)'
;MLNPKGAAIALAFLAMLLPACTTNTTEKVGGSTAKTNVSTEEVADKTNALLGQTVTVRSEVERKVGAHSFTIGDDKLFGSEKILVINASGAPTVLPDDIDLQVTGKVAKLVVADVEREFNLDLEPQLEAEFRDKPVIIAQSIALAPEVGEVTRNPSAFYNKTIAVKGEVEDIVSPTAFRLDEDGLDGVVDNRDLLVLNPKTGQTVQDNQAIVVTGVLRPFVVADIEREYDLNWDLTLQRKLEAEYSQKPVLITQNVYPSAKE
;
A
#
# COMPACT_ATOMS: atom_id res chain seq x y z
N MET A 1 -21.25 -65.38 -54.67
CA MET A 1 -22.50 -65.08 -53.95
C MET A 1 -22.22 -65.16 -52.46
N LEU A 2 -22.70 -64.16 -51.71
CA LEU A 2 -22.83 -64.09 -50.24
C LEU A 2 -21.56 -64.02 -49.34
N ASN A 3 -21.39 -62.82 -48.77
CA ASN A 3 -20.77 -62.45 -47.48
C ASN A 3 -21.45 -63.20 -46.30
N PRO A 4 -21.14 -62.99 -44.99
CA PRO A 4 -19.97 -62.42 -44.27
C PRO A 4 -19.55 -63.28 -43.04
N LYS A 5 -18.75 -62.66 -42.14
CA LYS A 5 -18.44 -62.99 -40.73
C LYS A 5 -17.14 -63.79 -40.59
N GLY A 6 -16.01 -63.22 -40.19
CA GLY A 6 -15.78 -62.16 -39.21
C GLY A 6 -15.09 -62.81 -38.01
N ALA A 7 -13.81 -62.54 -37.80
CA ALA A 7 -13.13 -62.76 -36.52
C ALA A 7 -11.90 -61.85 -36.45
N ALA A 8 -11.94 -61.00 -35.44
CA ALA A 8 -11.07 -59.87 -35.22
C ALA A 8 -9.63 -60.29 -34.87
N ILE A 9 -8.65 -59.62 -35.46
CA ILE A 9 -7.26 -59.63 -34.98
C ILE A 9 -7.19 -58.58 -33.87
N ALA A 10 -6.99 -59.06 -32.64
CA ALA A 10 -6.74 -58.23 -31.47
C ALA A 10 -5.37 -57.56 -31.61
N LEU A 11 -5.37 -56.23 -31.82
CA LEU A 11 -4.18 -55.40 -31.70
C LEU A 11 -4.26 -54.64 -30.38
N ALA A 12 -3.48 -55.08 -29.40
CA ALA A 12 -3.32 -54.41 -28.12
C ALA A 12 -2.53 -53.10 -28.33
N PHE A 13 -3.24 -51.97 -28.36
CA PHE A 13 -2.63 -50.65 -28.26
C PHE A 13 -2.62 -50.22 -26.78
N LEU A 14 -1.43 -50.23 -26.19
CA LEU A 14 -1.14 -49.76 -24.85
C LEU A 14 -1.14 -48.22 -24.88
N ALA A 15 -2.27 -47.59 -24.53
CA ALA A 15 -2.37 -46.15 -24.37
C ALA A 15 -1.80 -45.75 -23.00
N MET A 16 -0.58 -45.22 -22.99
CA MET A 16 0.00 -44.53 -21.83
C MET A 16 -0.76 -43.20 -21.65
N LEU A 17 -1.72 -43.18 -20.73
CA LEU A 17 -2.33 -41.95 -20.23
C LEU A 17 -1.35 -41.26 -19.29
N LEU A 18 -0.52 -40.37 -19.82
CA LEU A 18 0.14 -39.35 -18.99
C LEU A 18 -0.92 -38.30 -18.63
N PRO A 19 -1.17 -38.02 -17.34
CA PRO A 19 -1.88 -36.81 -16.96
C PRO A 19 -0.98 -35.62 -17.30
N ALA A 20 -1.21 -35.03 -18.47
CA ALA A 20 -0.79 -33.67 -18.75
C ALA A 20 -1.65 -32.76 -17.86
N CYS A 21 -1.21 -32.58 -16.61
CA CYS A 21 -1.67 -31.47 -15.80
C CYS A 21 -1.18 -30.20 -16.49
N THR A 22 -2.00 -29.66 -17.39
CA THR A 22 -1.95 -28.25 -17.74
C THR A 22 -2.32 -27.51 -16.46
N THR A 23 -1.32 -27.17 -15.65
CA THR A 23 -1.48 -26.09 -14.68
C THR A 23 -1.72 -24.83 -15.50
N ASN A 24 -3.01 -24.55 -15.74
CA ASN A 24 -3.46 -23.21 -16.01
C ASN A 24 -3.08 -22.41 -14.78
N THR A 25 -1.86 -21.87 -14.80
CA THR A 25 -1.43 -20.78 -13.95
C THR A 25 -2.40 -19.66 -14.27
N THR A 26 -3.46 -19.62 -13.47
CA THR A 26 -4.34 -18.47 -13.42
C THR A 26 -3.42 -17.41 -12.84
N GLU A 27 -2.92 -16.52 -13.70
CA GLU A 27 -2.21 -15.33 -13.29
C GLU A 27 -3.11 -14.63 -12.28
N LYS A 28 -2.71 -14.75 -11.02
CA LYS A 28 -3.28 -13.98 -9.94
C LYS A 28 -2.89 -12.54 -10.26
N VAL A 29 -3.80 -11.80 -10.87
CA VAL A 29 -3.76 -10.33 -10.94
C VAL A 29 -3.92 -9.83 -9.50
N GLY A 30 -2.83 -9.93 -8.74
CA GLY A 30 -2.57 -9.21 -7.51
C GLY A 30 -1.45 -8.24 -7.84
N GLY A 31 -1.72 -6.94 -7.68
CA GLY A 31 -0.75 -5.88 -7.95
C GLY A 31 0.61 -6.21 -7.36
N SER A 32 1.65 -5.95 -8.16
CA SER A 32 3.05 -6.09 -7.78
C SER A 32 3.26 -5.47 -6.39
N THR A 33 3.42 -6.31 -5.38
CA THR A 33 3.70 -5.90 -4.02
C THR A 33 5.03 -5.14 -4.03
N ALA A 34 5.02 -3.89 -3.59
CA ALA A 34 6.24 -3.20 -3.21
C ALA A 34 6.96 -4.08 -2.18
N LYS A 35 8.15 -4.57 -2.53
CA LYS A 35 8.89 -5.51 -1.68
C LYS A 35 9.75 -4.80 -0.63
N THR A 36 9.86 -3.46 -0.71
CA THR A 36 10.80 -2.69 0.11
C THR A 36 10.20 -1.32 0.43
N ASN A 37 9.94 -1.08 1.72
CA ASN A 37 9.75 0.26 2.24
C ASN A 37 11.15 0.87 2.46
N VAL A 38 11.40 2.04 1.89
CA VAL A 38 12.71 2.71 1.89
C VAL A 38 12.54 4.21 2.16
N SER A 39 13.57 4.86 2.66
CA SER A 39 13.60 6.31 2.80
C SER A 39 13.92 7.00 1.46
N THR A 40 13.67 8.31 1.37
CA THR A 40 14.13 9.14 0.25
C THR A 40 15.66 9.09 0.11
N GLU A 41 16.38 9.12 1.22
CA GLU A 41 17.85 9.03 1.23
C GLU A 41 18.34 7.68 0.72
N GLU A 42 17.69 6.58 1.08
CA GLU A 42 18.06 5.28 0.53
C GLU A 42 17.81 5.19 -0.99
N VAL A 43 16.72 5.80 -1.49
CA VAL A 43 16.46 5.87 -2.94
C VAL A 43 17.55 6.67 -3.66
N ALA A 44 17.96 7.80 -3.08
CA ALA A 44 19.06 8.63 -3.57
C ALA A 44 20.39 7.86 -3.61
N ASP A 45 20.85 7.43 -2.44
CA ASP A 45 22.17 6.81 -2.24
C ASP A 45 22.32 5.46 -2.95
N LYS A 46 21.24 4.68 -3.00
CA LYS A 46 21.23 3.33 -3.57
C LYS A 46 20.47 3.27 -4.89
N THR A 47 20.36 4.39 -5.62
CA THR A 47 19.67 4.48 -6.92
C THR A 47 19.97 3.28 -7.81
N ASN A 48 21.24 2.98 -8.08
CA ASN A 48 21.64 1.90 -8.99
C ASN A 48 21.17 0.52 -8.54
N ALA A 49 21.07 0.27 -7.23
CA ALA A 49 20.57 -0.98 -6.69
C ALA A 49 19.04 -1.05 -6.82
N LEU A 50 18.34 0.09 -6.70
CA LEU A 50 16.89 0.17 -6.72
C LEU A 50 16.28 0.38 -8.11
N LEU A 51 17.09 0.73 -9.12
CA LEU A 51 16.62 0.90 -10.49
C LEU A 51 15.79 -0.30 -10.97
N GLY A 52 14.58 -0.01 -11.45
CA GLY A 52 13.62 -0.98 -11.93
C GLY A 52 12.78 -1.66 -10.84
N GLN A 53 13.12 -1.48 -9.56
CA GLN A 53 12.37 -2.05 -8.44
C GLN A 53 11.18 -1.16 -8.07
N THR A 54 10.09 -1.80 -7.62
CA THR A 54 8.97 -1.10 -6.98
C THR A 54 9.27 -0.89 -5.51
N VAL A 55 9.30 0.37 -5.10
CA VAL A 55 9.54 0.81 -3.72
C VAL A 55 8.32 1.55 -3.18
N THR A 56 8.22 1.65 -1.86
CA THR A 56 7.30 2.54 -1.17
C THR A 56 8.11 3.52 -0.33
N VAL A 57 7.83 4.81 -0.48
CA VAL A 57 8.48 5.92 0.23
C VAL A 57 7.39 6.73 0.91
N ARG A 58 7.64 7.16 2.16
CA ARG A 58 6.83 8.14 2.88
C ARG A 58 7.65 9.41 3.07
N SER A 59 7.12 10.56 2.66
CA SER A 59 7.84 11.83 2.69
C SER A 59 6.92 13.03 2.47
N GLU A 60 7.37 14.19 2.94
CA GLU A 60 6.74 15.49 2.69
C GLU A 60 6.81 15.87 1.20
N VAL A 61 5.80 16.60 0.71
CA VAL A 61 5.82 17.20 -0.62
C VAL A 61 6.56 18.52 -0.55
N GLU A 62 7.65 18.65 -1.30
CA GLU A 62 8.42 19.90 -1.28
C GLU A 62 7.89 20.92 -2.29
N ARG A 63 7.60 20.47 -3.52
CA ARG A 63 7.04 21.33 -4.56
C ARG A 63 6.31 20.57 -5.65
N LYS A 64 5.24 21.19 -6.15
CA LYS A 64 4.64 20.82 -7.44
C LYS A 64 5.54 21.30 -8.58
N VAL A 65 5.88 20.41 -9.50
CA VAL A 65 6.74 20.74 -10.65
C VAL A 65 6.00 20.67 -11.99
N GLY A 66 4.84 20.03 -12.00
CA GLY A 66 3.98 19.93 -13.16
C GLY A 66 2.58 19.42 -12.87
N ALA A 67 1.81 19.16 -13.92
CA ALA A 67 0.45 18.63 -13.79
C ALA A 67 0.44 17.20 -13.20
N HIS A 68 1.43 16.40 -13.56
CA HIS A 68 1.59 15.00 -13.17
C HIS A 68 2.89 14.74 -12.40
N SER A 69 3.52 15.78 -11.87
CA SER A 69 4.86 15.68 -11.31
C SER A 69 5.05 16.61 -10.11
N PHE A 70 5.76 16.12 -9.10
CA PHE A 70 6.12 16.85 -7.89
C PHE A 70 7.39 16.25 -7.28
N THR A 71 8.07 17.00 -6.40
CA THR A 71 9.20 16.45 -5.64
C THR A 71 8.81 16.13 -4.22
N ILE A 72 9.42 15.06 -3.70
CA ILE A 72 9.39 14.70 -2.29
C ILE A 72 10.80 14.72 -1.73
N GLY A 73 10.92 15.00 -0.44
CA GLY A 73 12.17 15.07 0.29
C GLY A 73 11.93 15.33 1.77
N ASP A 74 12.98 15.20 2.57
CA ASP A 74 12.97 15.60 3.97
C ASP A 74 13.83 16.85 4.13
N ASP A 75 13.18 18.02 4.24
CA ASP A 75 13.84 19.32 4.38
C ASP A 75 14.61 19.45 5.71
N LYS A 76 14.40 18.54 6.69
CA LYS A 76 15.07 18.56 8.00
C LYS A 76 16.50 17.99 7.92
N LEU A 77 16.84 17.29 6.84
CA LEU A 77 18.17 16.75 6.60
C LEU A 77 18.91 17.64 5.58
N PHE A 78 19.95 18.33 6.04
CA PHE A 78 20.79 19.16 5.18
C PHE A 78 21.38 18.32 4.03
N GLY A 79 20.94 18.59 2.81
CA GLY A 79 21.42 17.90 1.61
C GLY A 79 20.61 16.68 1.18
N SER A 80 19.41 16.47 1.74
CA SER A 80 18.50 15.43 1.25
C SER A 80 18.24 15.59 -0.24
N GLU A 81 18.48 14.52 -0.99
CA GLU A 81 18.29 14.54 -2.43
C GLU A 81 16.79 14.46 -2.75
N LYS A 82 16.30 15.51 -3.40
CA LYS A 82 14.92 15.61 -3.89
C LYS A 82 14.65 14.53 -4.92
N ILE A 83 13.60 13.75 -4.72
CA ILE A 83 13.16 12.73 -5.65
C ILE A 83 11.99 13.27 -6.46
N LEU A 84 12.10 13.19 -7.79
CA LEU A 84 10.96 13.47 -8.66
C LEU A 84 9.98 12.30 -8.60
N VAL A 85 8.73 12.61 -8.28
CA VAL A 85 7.61 11.68 -8.41
C VAL A 85 6.83 12.03 -9.68
N ILE A 86 6.65 11.04 -10.54
CA ILE A 86 5.76 11.12 -11.70
C ILE A 86 4.50 10.34 -11.37
N ASN A 87 3.37 11.03 -11.31
CA ASN A 87 2.07 10.42 -11.06
C ASN A 87 1.56 9.69 -12.30
N ALA A 88 1.87 8.40 -12.37
CA ALA A 88 1.36 7.46 -13.36
C ALA A 88 0.22 6.58 -12.80
N SER A 89 -0.37 6.95 -11.66
CA SER A 89 -1.44 6.17 -11.01
C SER A 89 -2.79 6.23 -11.76
N GLY A 90 -2.93 7.14 -12.72
CA GLY A 90 -4.17 7.39 -13.46
C GLY A 90 -5.21 8.22 -12.69
N ALA A 91 -4.93 8.57 -11.43
CA ALA A 91 -5.79 9.45 -10.63
C ALA A 91 -5.09 10.79 -10.35
N PRO A 92 -5.78 11.93 -10.46
CA PRO A 92 -5.26 13.21 -9.99
C PRO A 92 -4.93 13.13 -8.50
N THR A 93 -3.77 13.65 -8.12
CA THR A 93 -3.36 13.77 -6.71
C THR A 93 -3.47 15.23 -6.30
N VAL A 94 -4.24 15.49 -5.24
CA VAL A 94 -4.18 16.78 -4.55
C VAL A 94 -3.00 16.72 -3.60
N LEU A 95 -2.03 17.60 -3.79
CA LEU A 95 -0.84 17.66 -2.94
C LEU A 95 -1.23 18.35 -1.62
N PRO A 96 -0.98 17.71 -0.46
CA PRO A 96 -1.17 18.34 0.84
C PRO A 96 -0.07 19.36 1.12
N ASP A 97 -0.34 20.30 2.04
CA ASP A 97 0.66 21.25 2.52
C ASP A 97 1.46 20.68 3.71
N ASP A 98 0.78 20.07 4.69
CA ASP A 98 1.39 19.65 5.97
C ASP A 98 1.16 18.15 6.28
N ILE A 99 0.94 17.32 5.27
CA ILE A 99 0.73 15.87 5.46
C ILE A 99 1.67 15.12 4.51
N ASP A 100 2.37 14.11 5.02
CA ASP A 100 3.19 13.24 4.19
C ASP A 100 2.37 12.56 3.09
N LEU A 101 3.04 12.18 2.01
CA LEU A 101 2.52 11.22 1.05
C LEU A 101 3.24 9.88 1.18
N GLN A 102 2.48 8.79 1.07
CA GLN A 102 3.03 7.48 0.75
C GLN A 102 2.97 7.29 -0.77
N VAL A 103 4.14 7.20 -1.39
CA VAL A 103 4.32 6.99 -2.82
C VAL A 103 4.84 5.56 -3.04
N THR A 104 4.07 4.76 -3.78
CA THR A 104 4.51 3.44 -4.24
C THR A 104 4.71 3.48 -5.74
N GLY A 105 5.89 3.09 -6.21
CA GLY A 105 6.22 3.20 -7.63
C GLY A 105 7.55 2.59 -7.99
N LYS A 106 7.84 2.57 -9.29
CA LYS A 106 9.09 2.03 -9.83
C LYS A 106 10.18 3.10 -9.81
N VAL A 107 11.34 2.79 -9.25
CA VAL A 107 12.53 3.66 -9.35
C VAL A 107 13.08 3.58 -10.76
N ALA A 108 13.34 4.73 -11.39
CA ALA A 108 13.81 4.82 -12.76
C ALA A 108 14.77 6.00 -12.94
N LYS A 109 15.41 6.04 -14.12
CA LYS A 109 16.00 7.27 -14.66
C LYS A 109 14.97 7.94 -15.57
N LEU A 110 14.91 9.26 -15.54
CA LEU A 110 13.95 10.00 -16.35
C LEU A 110 14.39 10.03 -17.82
N VAL A 111 13.52 9.52 -18.68
CA VAL A 111 13.50 9.82 -20.12
C VAL A 111 12.07 10.27 -20.41
N VAL A 112 11.86 11.58 -20.57
CA VAL A 112 10.51 12.18 -20.64
C VAL A 112 9.68 11.53 -21.74
N ALA A 113 10.23 11.42 -22.95
CA ALA A 113 9.52 10.84 -24.09
C ALA A 113 9.09 9.38 -23.89
N ASP A 114 9.84 8.59 -23.11
CA ASP A 114 9.47 7.20 -22.82
C ASP A 114 8.30 7.15 -21.83
N VAL A 115 8.35 7.98 -20.78
CA VAL A 115 7.30 8.05 -19.75
C VAL A 115 6.00 8.59 -20.34
N GLU A 116 6.06 9.67 -21.12
CA GLU A 116 4.88 10.24 -21.78
C GLU A 116 4.20 9.21 -22.69
N ARG A 117 4.98 8.47 -23.47
CA ARG A 117 4.47 7.43 -24.37
C ARG A 117 3.90 6.23 -23.63
N GLU A 118 4.56 5.79 -22.56
CA GLU A 118 4.13 4.61 -21.79
C GLU A 118 2.87 4.88 -20.97
N PHE A 119 2.78 6.07 -20.35
CA PHE A 119 1.70 6.41 -19.41
C PHE A 119 0.68 7.41 -19.95
N ASN A 120 0.84 7.85 -21.20
CA ASN A 120 -0.01 8.86 -21.85
C ASN A 120 -0.12 10.15 -21.01
N LEU A 121 1.04 10.68 -20.64
CA LEU A 121 1.20 11.91 -19.85
C LEU A 121 1.78 13.03 -20.73
N ASP A 122 1.60 14.26 -20.26
CA ASP A 122 2.24 15.48 -20.79
C ASP A 122 3.14 16.04 -19.68
N LEU A 123 4.46 15.87 -19.84
CA LEU A 123 5.45 16.23 -18.84
C LEU A 123 6.26 17.43 -19.29
N GLU A 124 6.72 18.24 -18.33
CA GLU A 124 7.48 19.43 -18.66
C GLU A 124 8.88 19.05 -19.21
N PRO A 125 9.28 19.50 -20.42
CA PRO A 125 10.54 19.07 -21.05
C PRO A 125 11.80 19.40 -20.23
N GLN A 126 11.71 20.45 -19.41
CA GLN A 126 12.75 20.88 -18.47
C GLN A 126 13.09 19.84 -17.40
N LEU A 127 12.18 18.91 -17.07
CA LEU A 127 12.41 17.88 -16.05
C LEU A 127 13.57 16.97 -16.40
N GLU A 128 13.76 16.64 -17.68
CA GLU A 128 14.86 15.77 -18.10
C GLU A 128 16.24 16.39 -17.85
N ALA A 129 16.35 17.71 -17.98
CA ALA A 129 17.59 18.41 -17.67
C ALA A 129 17.82 18.49 -16.16
N GLU A 130 16.77 18.73 -15.37
CA GLU A 130 16.87 18.88 -13.92
C GLU A 130 17.15 17.54 -13.19
N PHE A 131 16.59 16.44 -13.71
CA PHE A 131 16.64 15.11 -13.07
C PHE A 131 17.46 14.07 -13.85
N ARG A 132 18.28 14.48 -14.82
CA ARG A 132 19.09 13.59 -15.69
C ARG A 132 19.86 12.51 -14.92
N ASP A 133 20.49 12.91 -13.82
CA ASP A 133 21.38 12.07 -13.02
C ASP A 133 20.80 11.72 -11.65
N LYS A 134 19.51 11.99 -11.44
CA LYS A 134 18.78 11.74 -10.18
C LYS A 134 17.79 10.60 -10.33
N PRO A 135 17.48 9.86 -9.26
CA PRO A 135 16.40 8.89 -9.30
C PRO A 135 15.05 9.60 -9.45
N VAL A 136 14.13 8.93 -10.14
CA VAL A 136 12.72 9.31 -10.17
C VAL A 136 11.86 8.11 -9.77
N ILE A 137 10.70 8.37 -9.17
CA ILE A 137 9.71 7.34 -8.87
C ILE A 137 8.53 7.53 -9.84
N ILE A 138 8.32 6.53 -10.70
CA ILE A 138 7.10 6.44 -11.50
C ILE A 138 6.02 5.82 -10.62
N ALA A 139 5.19 6.67 -10.03
CA ALA A 139 4.22 6.30 -9.01
C ALA A 139 3.04 5.53 -9.61
N GLN A 140 2.81 4.35 -9.05
CA GLN A 140 1.67 3.48 -9.33
C GLN A 140 0.50 3.77 -8.40
N SER A 141 0.80 4.22 -7.17
CA SER A 141 -0.19 4.69 -6.21
C SER A 141 0.38 5.77 -5.30
N ILE A 142 -0.48 6.71 -4.91
CA ILE A 142 -0.17 7.78 -3.97
C ILE A 142 -1.31 7.85 -2.96
N ALA A 143 -0.99 7.88 -1.67
CA ALA A 143 -1.96 8.03 -0.59
C ALA A 143 -1.48 9.10 0.39
N LEU A 144 -2.43 9.79 1.04
CA LEU A 144 -2.11 10.62 2.21
C LEU A 144 -1.53 9.72 3.29
N ALA A 145 -0.45 10.15 3.94
CA ALA A 145 0.23 9.38 4.96
C ALA A 145 0.28 10.14 6.30
N PRO A 146 -0.87 10.44 6.92
CA PRO A 146 -0.86 11.12 8.21
C PRO A 146 -0.24 10.23 9.31
N GLU A 147 0.15 10.87 10.40
CA GLU A 147 0.48 10.23 11.67
C GLU A 147 -0.79 9.83 12.44
N VAL A 148 -0.64 8.93 13.42
CA VAL A 148 -1.74 8.48 14.29
C VAL A 148 -2.38 9.68 14.99
N GLY A 149 -1.58 10.56 15.60
CA GLY A 149 -2.07 11.75 16.29
C GLY A 149 -2.80 12.73 15.38
N GLU A 150 -2.41 12.87 14.11
CA GLU A 150 -3.11 13.71 13.13
C GLU A 150 -4.50 13.16 12.79
N VAL A 151 -4.58 11.85 12.56
CA VAL A 151 -5.84 11.15 12.28
C VAL A 151 -6.80 11.25 13.46
N THR A 152 -6.32 11.06 14.68
CA THR A 152 -7.18 11.07 15.88
C THR A 152 -7.53 12.48 16.35
N ARG A 153 -6.68 13.50 16.09
CA ARG A 153 -6.98 14.92 16.32
C ARG A 153 -8.02 15.48 15.38
N ASN A 154 -7.92 15.18 14.09
CA ASN A 154 -8.80 15.73 13.07
C ASN A 154 -9.26 14.67 12.06
N PRO A 155 -10.05 13.68 12.50
CA PRO A 155 -10.46 12.57 11.63
C PRO A 155 -11.34 13.03 10.45
N SER A 156 -12.03 14.16 10.60
CA SER A 156 -12.89 14.72 9.56
C SER A 156 -12.15 15.05 8.26
N ALA A 157 -10.86 15.38 8.34
CA ALA A 157 -10.02 15.65 7.18
C ALA A 157 -9.74 14.38 6.33
N PHE A 158 -9.90 13.21 6.93
CA PHE A 158 -9.48 11.92 6.38
C PHE A 158 -10.63 10.92 6.17
N TYR A 159 -11.82 11.17 6.72
CA TYR A 159 -12.96 10.28 6.56
C TYR A 159 -13.28 9.97 5.10
N ASN A 160 -13.57 8.69 4.83
CA ASN A 160 -13.85 8.11 3.51
C ASN A 160 -12.71 8.22 2.50
N LYS A 161 -11.50 8.58 2.93
CA LYS A 161 -10.29 8.57 2.10
C LYS A 161 -9.47 7.32 2.40
N THR A 162 -8.74 6.86 1.38
CA THR A 162 -7.66 5.90 1.58
C THR A 162 -6.44 6.63 2.11
N ILE A 163 -5.93 6.21 3.27
CA ILE A 163 -4.76 6.77 3.94
C ILE A 163 -3.77 5.67 4.31
N ALA A 164 -2.51 6.05 4.54
CA ALA A 164 -1.42 5.17 4.96
C ALA A 164 -0.84 5.64 6.31
N VAL A 165 -1.23 4.98 7.40
CA VAL A 165 -0.85 5.40 8.76
C VAL A 165 0.30 4.52 9.26
N LYS A 166 1.44 5.11 9.60
CA LYS A 166 2.56 4.46 10.28
C LYS A 166 2.29 4.49 11.79
N GLY A 167 2.64 3.43 12.49
CA GLY A 167 2.64 3.38 13.95
C GLY A 167 3.04 2.03 14.50
N GLU A 168 3.06 1.93 15.82
CA GLU A 168 3.37 0.71 16.57
C GLU A 168 2.08 -0.01 16.97
N VAL A 169 2.06 -1.33 16.84
CA VAL A 169 0.94 -2.14 17.36
C VAL A 169 1.04 -2.18 18.88
N GLU A 170 0.12 -1.52 19.58
CA GLU A 170 0.13 -1.46 21.04
C GLU A 170 -0.65 -2.66 21.64
N ASP A 171 -1.94 -2.76 21.33
CA ASP A 171 -2.87 -3.76 21.88
C ASP A 171 -3.57 -4.55 20.77
N ILE A 172 -3.44 -5.89 20.75
CA ILE A 172 -4.29 -6.75 19.93
C ILE A 172 -5.60 -7.03 20.67
N VAL A 173 -6.67 -6.34 20.26
CA VAL A 173 -8.00 -6.41 20.88
C VAL A 173 -8.75 -7.69 20.48
N SER A 174 -8.58 -8.14 19.24
CA SER A 174 -9.15 -9.38 18.71
C SER A 174 -8.35 -9.87 17.48
N PRO A 175 -8.62 -11.06 16.93
CA PRO A 175 -7.98 -11.52 15.70
C PRO A 175 -8.13 -10.59 14.48
N THR A 176 -9.11 -9.68 14.52
CA THR A 176 -9.41 -8.74 13.44
C THR A 176 -9.35 -7.27 13.89
N ALA A 177 -8.85 -6.99 15.08
CA ALA A 177 -8.80 -5.62 15.61
C ALA A 177 -7.59 -5.41 16.51
N PHE A 178 -6.88 -4.31 16.31
CA PHE A 178 -5.76 -3.89 17.15
C PHE A 178 -5.70 -2.37 17.24
N ARG A 179 -4.93 -1.86 18.21
CA ARG A 179 -4.65 -0.44 18.37
C ARG A 179 -3.30 -0.11 17.77
N LEU A 180 -3.25 1.01 17.07
CA LEU A 180 -2.04 1.57 16.49
C LEU A 180 -1.71 2.85 17.26
N ASP A 181 -0.55 2.88 17.90
CA ASP A 181 -0.02 4.07 18.57
C ASP A 181 1.02 4.76 17.67
N GLU A 182 1.29 6.03 17.94
CA GLU A 182 2.37 6.77 17.29
C GLU A 182 3.73 6.25 17.78
N ASP A 183 4.66 5.92 16.87
CA ASP A 183 6.04 5.56 17.26
C ASP A 183 6.64 6.70 18.09
N GLY A 184 6.80 6.50 19.39
CA GLY A 184 7.06 7.57 20.35
C GLY A 184 8.42 8.25 20.19
N LEU A 185 8.43 9.59 20.18
CA LEU A 185 9.45 10.33 20.90
C LEU A 185 9.06 10.31 22.38
N ASP A 186 9.90 9.69 23.20
CA ASP A 186 9.74 9.55 24.66
C ASP A 186 9.23 10.85 25.32
N GLY A 187 7.95 10.90 25.69
CA GLY A 187 7.42 11.87 26.65
C GLY A 187 6.23 12.75 26.21
N VAL A 188 5.81 12.73 24.94
CA VAL A 188 4.53 13.34 24.54
C VAL A 188 3.47 12.26 24.44
N VAL A 189 2.93 11.91 25.61
CA VAL A 189 1.85 10.92 25.75
C VAL A 189 0.54 11.56 25.29
N ASP A 190 0.26 11.46 24.00
CA ASP A 190 -1.07 11.67 23.46
C ASP A 190 -1.69 10.28 23.30
N ASN A 191 -2.27 9.72 24.39
CA ASN A 191 -2.93 8.40 24.46
C ASN A 191 -4.13 8.28 23.48
N ARG A 192 -3.87 8.43 22.19
CA ARG A 192 -4.85 8.50 21.13
C ARG A 192 -4.51 7.45 20.08
N ASP A 193 -4.53 6.22 20.54
CA ASP A 193 -4.38 5.04 19.70
C ASP A 193 -5.54 4.99 18.71
N LEU A 194 -5.20 4.71 17.46
CA LEU A 194 -6.15 4.52 16.38
C LEU A 194 -6.61 3.06 16.38
N LEU A 195 -7.92 2.84 16.46
CA LEU A 195 -8.47 1.51 16.25
C LEU A 195 -8.30 1.12 14.78
N VAL A 196 -7.67 -0.03 14.55
CA VAL A 196 -7.52 -0.63 13.24
C VAL A 196 -8.33 -1.91 13.17
N LEU A 197 -9.15 -2.04 12.14
CA LEU A 197 -9.89 -3.27 11.85
C LEU A 197 -9.30 -3.97 10.64
N ASN A 198 -8.89 -5.22 10.83
CA ASN A 198 -8.36 -6.10 9.82
C ASN A 198 -9.32 -7.26 9.51
N PRO A 199 -10.44 -7.00 8.82
CA PRO A 199 -11.49 -8.01 8.61
C PRO A 199 -11.05 -9.12 7.63
N LYS A 200 -10.12 -8.81 6.72
CA LYS A 200 -9.53 -9.80 5.81
C LYS A 200 -8.35 -10.47 6.52
N THR A 201 -8.66 -11.53 7.26
CA THR A 201 -7.67 -12.31 7.99
C THR A 201 -6.63 -12.89 7.02
N GLY A 202 -5.34 -12.67 7.33
CA GLY A 202 -4.24 -13.14 6.49
C GLY A 202 -2.86 -12.58 6.86
N GLN A 203 -2.82 -11.38 7.45
CA GLN A 203 -1.60 -10.80 8.04
C GLN A 203 -1.72 -10.79 9.55
N THR A 204 -0.90 -11.61 10.19
CA THR A 204 -0.69 -11.59 11.63
C THR A 204 0.18 -10.39 11.99
N VAL A 205 -0.29 -9.56 12.91
CA VAL A 205 0.51 -8.53 13.57
C VAL A 205 0.96 -9.01 14.95
N GLN A 206 2.04 -8.46 15.46
CA GLN A 206 2.55 -8.73 16.81
C GLN A 206 2.53 -7.44 17.63
N ASP A 207 2.40 -7.57 18.95
CA ASP A 207 2.57 -6.43 19.85
C ASP A 207 3.98 -5.82 19.69
N ASN A 208 4.05 -4.50 19.82
CA ASN A 208 5.25 -3.67 19.62
C ASN A 208 5.84 -3.75 18.19
N GLN A 209 5.02 -4.15 17.22
CA GLN A 209 5.45 -4.20 15.82
C GLN A 209 5.19 -2.86 15.14
N ALA A 210 6.25 -2.17 14.73
CA ALA A 210 6.15 -1.00 13.87
C ALA A 210 5.67 -1.42 12.45
N ILE A 211 4.55 -0.83 12.01
CA ILE A 211 3.88 -1.17 10.75
C ILE A 211 3.38 0.10 10.04
N VAL A 212 3.01 -0.07 8.78
CA VAL A 212 2.21 0.88 8.02
C VAL A 212 0.92 0.21 7.59
N VAL A 213 -0.20 0.82 7.95
CA VAL A 213 -1.54 0.35 7.60
C VAL A 213 -2.11 1.24 6.51
N THR A 214 -2.36 0.66 5.34
CA THR A 214 -3.14 1.33 4.28
C THR A 214 -4.60 0.91 4.40
N GLY A 215 -5.52 1.87 4.47
CA GLY A 215 -6.93 1.58 4.71
C GLY A 215 -7.84 2.76 4.47
N VAL A 216 -9.14 2.56 4.68
CA VAL A 216 -10.15 3.64 4.62
C VAL A 216 -10.52 4.06 6.03
N LEU A 217 -10.39 5.36 6.32
CA LEU A 217 -10.81 5.90 7.62
C LEU A 217 -12.33 6.12 7.66
N ARG A 218 -12.99 5.64 8.71
CA ARG A 218 -14.44 5.77 8.90
C ARG A 218 -14.77 6.14 10.35
N PRO A 219 -15.94 6.75 10.61
CA PRO A 219 -16.46 6.81 11.97
C PRO A 219 -16.82 5.40 12.43
N PHE A 220 -16.46 5.07 13.67
CA PHE A 220 -16.75 3.78 14.26
C PHE A 220 -18.21 3.71 14.71
N VAL A 221 -18.98 2.89 13.99
CA VAL A 221 -20.36 2.54 14.32
C VAL A 221 -20.44 1.01 14.37
N VAL A 222 -20.47 0.45 15.57
CA VAL A 222 -20.35 -1.01 15.81
C VAL A 222 -21.31 -1.80 14.93
N ALA A 223 -22.60 -1.46 14.97
CA ALA A 223 -23.63 -2.18 14.24
C ALA A 223 -23.46 -2.14 12.70
N ASP A 224 -22.85 -1.09 12.16
CA ASP A 224 -22.57 -1.00 10.72
C ASP A 224 -21.35 -1.84 10.35
N ILE A 225 -20.29 -1.76 11.16
CA ILE A 225 -19.04 -2.46 10.94
C ILE A 225 -19.22 -3.98 11.04
N GLU A 226 -19.88 -4.46 12.10
CA GLU A 226 -20.08 -5.90 12.28
C GLU A 226 -20.89 -6.50 11.14
N ARG A 227 -21.94 -5.81 10.71
CA ARG A 227 -22.79 -6.23 9.60
C ARG A 227 -22.07 -6.19 8.26
N GLU A 228 -21.26 -5.17 8.01
CA GLU A 228 -20.56 -5.00 6.74
C GLU A 228 -19.41 -6.02 6.57
N TYR A 229 -18.71 -6.33 7.66
CA TYR A 229 -17.52 -7.19 7.65
C TYR A 229 -17.74 -8.60 8.21
N ASP A 230 -18.99 -8.97 8.53
CA ASP A 230 -19.38 -10.28 9.07
C ASP A 230 -18.55 -10.67 10.32
N LEU A 231 -18.39 -9.71 11.24
CA LEU A 231 -17.60 -9.89 12.45
C LEU A 231 -18.43 -10.59 13.53
N ASN A 232 -17.87 -11.65 14.12
CA ASN A 232 -18.51 -12.45 15.15
C ASN A 232 -18.01 -12.08 16.56
N TRP A 233 -17.97 -10.78 16.89
CA TRP A 233 -17.58 -10.35 18.23
C TRP A 233 -18.62 -10.75 19.27
N ASP A 234 -18.17 -11.15 20.46
CA ASP A 234 -19.10 -11.39 21.56
C ASP A 234 -19.64 -10.07 22.13
N LEU A 235 -20.75 -10.15 22.88
CA LEU A 235 -21.42 -9.00 23.46
C LEU A 235 -20.53 -8.20 24.44
N THR A 236 -19.52 -8.83 25.03
CA THR A 236 -18.59 -8.16 25.95
C THR A 236 -17.64 -7.27 25.17
N LEU A 237 -17.04 -7.80 24.10
CA LEU A 237 -16.16 -7.05 23.22
C LEU A 237 -16.92 -5.93 22.49
N GLN A 238 -18.12 -6.21 21.99
CA GLN A 238 -18.99 -5.20 21.38
C GLN A 238 -19.19 -4.00 22.30
N ARG A 239 -19.61 -4.24 23.54
CA ARG A 239 -19.86 -3.18 24.53
C ARG A 239 -18.61 -2.40 24.88
N LYS A 240 -17.46 -3.08 24.97
CA LYS A 240 -16.16 -2.43 25.21
C LYS A 240 -15.83 -1.48 24.07
N LEU A 241 -15.86 -1.97 22.83
CA LEU A 241 -15.54 -1.15 21.65
C LEU A 241 -16.53 -0.01 21.45
N GLU A 242 -17.83 -0.23 21.66
CA GLU A 242 -18.83 0.83 21.59
C GLU A 242 -18.57 1.92 22.63
N ALA A 243 -18.29 1.55 23.88
CA ALA A 243 -18.00 2.51 24.93
C ALA A 243 -16.71 3.32 24.68
N GLU A 244 -15.68 2.69 24.11
CA GLU A 244 -14.37 3.32 23.91
C GLU A 244 -14.28 4.11 22.59
N TYR A 245 -14.92 3.63 21.53
CA TYR A 245 -14.71 4.12 20.15
C TYR A 245 -15.97 4.66 19.47
N SER A 246 -17.14 4.69 20.10
CA SER A 246 -18.34 5.23 19.43
C SER A 246 -18.07 6.62 18.82
N GLN A 247 -18.31 6.74 17.51
CA GLN A 247 -18.07 7.92 16.68
C GLN A 247 -16.60 8.38 16.56
N LYS A 248 -15.65 7.68 17.17
CA LYS A 248 -14.20 7.89 16.97
C LYS A 248 -13.76 7.33 15.61
N PRO A 249 -12.62 7.77 15.07
CA PRO A 249 -12.08 7.18 13.86
C PRO A 249 -11.71 5.71 14.04
N VAL A 250 -11.97 4.92 13.00
CA VAL A 250 -11.47 3.56 12.82
C VAL A 250 -10.88 3.43 11.42
N LEU A 251 -9.72 2.79 11.32
CA LEU A 251 -9.09 2.50 10.04
C LEU A 251 -9.42 1.07 9.61
N ILE A 252 -10.16 0.93 8.51
CA ILE A 252 -10.45 -0.37 7.93
C ILE A 252 -9.32 -0.75 6.97
N THR A 253 -8.59 -1.82 7.27
CA THR A 253 -7.40 -2.19 6.50
C THR A 253 -7.73 -2.64 5.08
N GLN A 254 -6.84 -2.27 4.17
CA GLN A 254 -6.69 -2.87 2.86
C GLN A 254 -5.40 -3.69 2.81
N ASN A 255 -4.30 -3.14 3.36
CA ASN A 255 -3.00 -3.80 3.45
C ASN A 255 -2.26 -3.38 4.72
N VAL A 256 -1.41 -4.28 5.24
CA VAL A 256 -0.48 -4.00 6.33
C VAL A 256 0.94 -4.34 5.85
N TYR A 257 1.91 -3.50 6.16
CA TYR A 257 3.32 -3.72 5.82
C TYR A 257 4.21 -3.45 7.03
N PRO A 258 5.35 -4.14 7.20
CA PRO A 258 6.37 -3.71 8.16
C PRO A 258 6.81 -2.27 7.86
N SER A 259 7.04 -1.42 8.86
CA SER A 259 7.61 -0.09 8.60
C SER A 259 9.03 -0.20 8.02
N ALA A 260 9.47 0.80 7.25
CA ALA A 260 10.89 0.92 6.93
C ALA A 260 11.66 1.09 8.24
N LYS A 261 12.86 0.50 8.32
CA LYS A 261 13.79 0.85 9.40
C LYS A 261 14.28 2.28 9.14
N GLU A 262 14.19 3.13 10.14
CA GLU A 262 14.87 4.44 10.16
C GLU A 262 16.39 4.26 10.14
#